data_AF-A0AAE1HDQ5-F1
#
_entry.id   AF-A0AAE1HDQ5-F1
#
_cell.length_a   1.000
_cell.length_b   1.000
_cell.length_c   1.000
_cell.angle_alpha   90.00
_cell.angle_beta   90.00
_cell.angle_gamma   90.00
#
_symmetry.space_group_name_H-M   'P 1'
#
loop_
_entity.id
_entity.type
_entity.pdbx_description
1 polymer ?
#
loop_
_entity_poly.entity_id
_entity_poly.type
_entity_poly.pdbx_seq_one_letter_code
_entity_poly.pdbx_strand_id
1 'polypeptide(L)'
;MEQSVRASRRPRPRAVAVPEENVFVVHDLHAVEARSEAPTEVLDRDQRTVRVPEVCRGCRLAANSVQCCDKCQVELVCDQAHHSVQHRRHRIYRRSSLRSTRTRSASSSSWFPVGSVIRWFLATLCVLALLPPRAMAAPTGAPTPSTQPKWVNPCGLNKQDVEQDLEYQGESAASVADIIQRIVTLSKNALDHAVRFRVAYVEDTFQKEYSDHHNLWKSYKYDWLPDIPKELGDKVDDEHLQKQKLEVALKDIYLYLQKYAVGLEQVVLDQKANGGSFKKEFDFEESLLRNVLCEVQVAMAEQGVLQHPDVTPDIMAKSFRDPNMNTGWRNVRDWIILRDYMNGLEYIIQLLEYFSRPQ
;
A
#
# COMPACT_ATOMS: atom_id res chain seq x y z
N MET A 1 48.35 20.57 55.14
CA MET A 1 47.16 19.88 54.62
C MET A 1 47.44 19.54 53.16
N GLU A 2 48.13 18.41 52.95
CA GLU A 2 48.38 17.85 51.64
C GLU A 2 47.15 17.05 51.21
N GLN A 3 46.61 17.32 50.01
CA GLN A 3 45.64 16.43 49.37
C GLN A 3 46.16 16.01 48.00
N SER A 4 46.50 14.72 47.96
CA SER A 4 46.93 13.94 46.82
C SER A 4 45.74 13.62 45.90
N VAL A 5 45.83 13.99 44.62
CA VAL A 5 44.90 13.54 43.56
C VAL A 5 45.65 12.54 42.66
N ARG A 6 45.30 11.26 42.81
CA ARG A 6 45.76 10.15 41.95
C ARG A 6 44.95 10.15 40.64
N ALA A 7 45.63 10.35 39.52
CA ALA A 7 45.07 10.13 38.18
C ALA A 7 45.16 8.64 37.81
N SER A 8 44.00 8.01 37.58
CA SER A 8 43.85 6.62 37.14
C SER A 8 44.02 6.53 35.62
N ARG A 9 45.06 5.82 35.16
CA ARG A 9 45.31 5.49 33.74
C ARG A 9 44.60 4.17 33.39
N ARG A 10 43.66 4.20 32.44
CA ARG A 10 43.09 2.99 31.81
C ARG A 10 44.03 2.41 30.75
N PRO A 11 44.17 1.08 30.64
CA PRO A 11 45.01 0.44 29.62
C PRO A 11 44.32 0.36 28.26
N ARG A 12 45.11 0.52 27.18
CA ARG A 12 44.70 0.31 25.78
C ARG A 12 44.53 -1.19 25.48
N PRO A 13 43.54 -1.61 24.68
CA PRO A 13 43.43 -3.00 24.24
C PRO A 13 44.48 -3.33 23.17
N ARG A 14 45.06 -4.53 23.29
CA ARG A 14 46.01 -5.16 22.36
C ARG A 14 45.27 -5.67 21.12
N ALA A 15 45.82 -5.37 19.95
CA ALA A 15 45.43 -5.99 18.69
C ALA A 15 45.84 -7.47 18.67
N VAL A 16 44.91 -8.34 18.27
CA VAL A 16 45.14 -9.77 18.04
C VAL A 16 45.31 -9.96 16.54
N ALA A 17 46.46 -10.51 16.15
CA ALA A 17 46.78 -10.92 14.79
C ALA A 17 46.06 -12.23 14.44
N VAL A 18 45.55 -12.33 13.22
CA VAL A 18 45.01 -13.55 12.60
C VAL A 18 45.99 -13.98 11.51
N PRO A 19 46.37 -15.27 11.44
CA PRO A 19 47.36 -15.75 10.47
C PRO A 19 46.74 -16.05 9.10
N GLU A 20 47.49 -15.72 8.06
CA GLU A 20 47.36 -16.24 6.69
C GLU A 20 47.89 -17.69 6.63
N GLU A 21 47.22 -18.58 5.88
CA GLU A 21 47.83 -19.44 4.84
C GLU A 21 46.87 -20.53 4.30
N ASN A 22 47.17 -20.93 3.05
CA ASN A 22 46.72 -22.09 2.25
C ASN A 22 45.51 -21.86 1.34
N VAL A 23 45.70 -21.48 0.06
CA VAL A 23 46.16 -22.29 -1.10
C VAL A 23 45.17 -23.41 -1.44
N PHE A 24 44.40 -23.20 -2.52
CA PHE A 24 44.02 -24.29 -3.42
C PHE A 24 44.03 -23.82 -4.87
N VAL A 25 44.87 -24.48 -5.64
CA VAL A 25 45.06 -24.38 -7.09
C VAL A 25 43.94 -25.15 -7.76
N VAL A 26 43.28 -24.57 -8.77
CA VAL A 26 42.45 -25.33 -9.72
C VAL A 26 42.93 -25.05 -11.13
N HIS A 27 43.20 -26.17 -11.80
CA HIS A 27 43.78 -26.32 -13.12
C HIS A 27 42.90 -25.80 -14.27
N ASP A 28 43.62 -25.46 -15.33
CA ASP A 28 43.21 -25.29 -16.72
C ASP A 28 42.02 -26.16 -17.17
N LEU A 29 41.08 -25.54 -17.87
CA LEU A 29 40.22 -26.23 -18.83
C LEU A 29 40.20 -25.45 -20.16
N HIS A 30 40.51 -26.22 -21.19
CA HIS A 30 40.72 -25.89 -22.58
C HIS A 30 39.58 -25.12 -23.25
N ALA A 31 40.00 -24.17 -24.09
CA ALA A 31 39.25 -23.69 -25.23
C ALA A 31 39.07 -24.81 -26.28
N VAL A 32 37.84 -24.96 -26.79
CA VAL A 32 37.59 -25.54 -28.11
C VAL A 32 36.61 -24.64 -28.85
N GLU A 33 37.17 -23.97 -29.84
CA GLU A 33 36.48 -23.20 -30.88
C GLU A 33 36.20 -24.18 -32.03
N ALA A 34 34.94 -24.29 -32.47
CA ALA A 34 34.60 -24.97 -33.71
C ALA A 34 33.43 -24.25 -34.39
N ARG A 35 33.77 -23.46 -35.40
CA ARG A 35 32.89 -22.91 -36.43
C ARG A 35 32.87 -23.86 -37.63
N SER A 36 31.69 -24.27 -38.08
CA SER A 36 31.31 -24.57 -39.47
C SER A 36 29.80 -24.91 -39.45
N GLU A 37 28.98 -24.80 -40.48
CA GLU A 37 28.95 -24.16 -41.80
C GLU A 37 27.44 -24.14 -42.13
N ALA A 38 26.95 -23.07 -42.78
CA ALA A 38 25.65 -23.09 -43.46
C ALA A 38 25.76 -23.91 -44.77
N PRO A 39 24.66 -24.36 -45.42
CA PRO A 39 23.95 -23.44 -46.33
C PRO A 39 22.45 -23.70 -46.60
N THR A 40 21.84 -22.71 -47.29
CA THR A 40 20.69 -22.73 -48.23
C THR A 40 19.29 -23.02 -47.67
N GLU A 41 18.42 -22.01 -47.53
CA GLU A 41 17.66 -21.28 -48.58
C GLU A 41 16.51 -22.11 -49.18
N VAL A 42 15.29 -21.87 -48.69
CA VAL A 42 14.05 -21.90 -49.50
C VAL A 42 13.17 -20.75 -49.00
N LEU A 43 13.01 -19.75 -49.87
CA LEU A 43 12.03 -18.67 -49.78
C LEU A 43 10.65 -19.19 -50.20
N ASP A 44 9.59 -18.87 -49.45
CA ASP A 44 8.38 -18.32 -50.08
C ASP A 44 7.51 -17.49 -49.12
N ARG A 45 7.00 -16.39 -49.70
CA ARG A 45 5.80 -15.58 -49.41
C ARG A 45 5.12 -15.65 -48.03
N ASP A 46 5.04 -14.52 -47.34
CA ASP A 46 3.94 -13.57 -47.59
C ASP A 46 4.17 -12.23 -46.85
N GLN A 47 4.01 -11.15 -47.62
CA GLN A 47 4.02 -9.77 -47.14
C GLN A 47 2.66 -9.43 -46.52
N ARG A 48 2.62 -8.95 -45.26
CA ARG A 48 1.67 -7.92 -44.84
C ARG A 48 2.34 -6.92 -43.90
N THR A 49 2.67 -5.78 -44.48
CA THR A 49 2.95 -4.51 -43.82
C THR A 49 1.73 -4.06 -43.04
N VAL A 50 1.79 -4.11 -41.71
CA VAL A 50 0.83 -3.42 -40.84
C VAL A 50 1.23 -1.95 -40.79
N ARG A 51 0.42 -1.09 -41.44
CA ARG A 51 0.47 0.36 -41.24
C ARG A 51 0.02 0.66 -39.82
N VAL A 52 0.88 1.31 -39.04
CA VAL A 52 0.54 1.91 -37.74
C VAL A 52 -0.37 3.13 -38.01
N PRO A 53 -1.59 3.21 -37.44
CA PRO A 53 -2.37 4.43 -37.49
C PRO A 53 -1.81 5.46 -36.51
N GLU A 54 -1.65 6.69 -37.01
CA GLU A 54 -1.29 7.86 -36.21
C GLU A 54 -2.25 8.07 -35.03
N VAL A 55 -1.66 8.33 -33.87
CA VAL A 55 -2.35 8.66 -32.63
C VAL A 55 -3.09 9.99 -32.79
N CYS A 56 -4.42 9.97 -32.65
CA CYS A 56 -5.25 11.16 -32.44
C CYS A 56 -4.80 11.88 -31.16
N ARG A 57 -3.92 12.87 -31.30
CA ARG A 57 -3.65 13.87 -30.25
C ARG A 57 -4.81 14.86 -30.21
N GLY A 58 -5.70 14.73 -29.23
CA GLY A 58 -6.64 15.81 -28.91
C GLY A 58 -8.02 15.40 -28.45
N CYS A 59 -8.13 14.65 -27.35
CA CYS A 59 -9.37 14.62 -26.57
C CYS A 59 -9.06 14.85 -25.09
N ARG A 60 -9.17 16.11 -24.65
CA ARG A 60 -9.46 16.43 -23.25
C ARG A 60 -10.98 16.40 -23.11
N LEU A 61 -11.53 15.51 -22.30
CA LEU A 61 -12.92 15.59 -21.90
C LEU A 61 -13.02 15.53 -20.37
N ALA A 62 -13.61 16.60 -19.85
CA ALA A 62 -14.09 16.72 -18.49
C ALA A 62 -15.28 15.78 -18.27
N ALA A 63 -15.46 15.37 -17.01
CA ALA A 63 -16.56 14.54 -16.57
C ALA A 63 -17.92 15.18 -16.90
N ASN A 64 -18.83 14.33 -17.39
CA ASN A 64 -20.26 14.57 -17.59
C ASN A 64 -20.68 15.31 -18.88
N SER A 65 -20.46 14.68 -20.03
CA SER A 65 -21.43 14.77 -21.15
C SER A 65 -21.21 13.63 -22.15
N VAL A 66 -22.25 12.83 -22.37
CA VAL A 66 -22.30 11.87 -23.48
C VAL A 66 -22.64 12.65 -24.74
N GLN A 67 -21.66 12.81 -25.63
CA GLN A 67 -21.92 13.24 -27.00
C GLN A 67 -21.03 12.44 -27.94
N CYS A 68 -21.64 11.49 -28.64
CA CYS A 68 -20.97 10.68 -29.66
C CYS A 68 -20.50 11.56 -30.82
N CYS A 69 -19.32 11.24 -31.33
CA CYS A 69 -18.69 11.92 -32.46
C CYS A 69 -19.21 11.30 -33.77
N ASP A 70 -19.93 12.08 -34.59
CA ASP A 70 -20.57 11.66 -35.86
C ASP A 70 -19.59 11.34 -37.02
N LYS A 71 -18.32 11.01 -36.76
CA LYS A 71 -17.31 10.79 -37.82
C LYS A 71 -16.54 9.47 -37.80
N CYS A 72 -16.99 8.48 -37.03
CA CYS A 72 -16.44 7.12 -37.12
C CYS A 72 -17.48 6.17 -37.71
N GLN A 73 -17.51 6.05 -39.04
CA GLN A 73 -18.15 4.91 -39.72
C GLN A 73 -17.22 3.70 -39.63
N VAL A 74 -17.32 2.96 -38.54
CA VAL A 74 -16.92 1.54 -38.51
C VAL A 74 -18.04 0.79 -37.80
N GLU A 75 -18.73 -0.04 -38.58
CA GLU A 75 -19.80 -0.94 -38.14
C GLU A 75 -19.22 -1.96 -37.15
N LEU A 76 -19.59 -1.85 -35.88
CA LEU A 76 -19.34 -2.89 -34.87
C LEU A 76 -20.69 -3.35 -34.35
N VAL A 77 -21.02 -4.58 -34.73
CA VAL A 77 -22.16 -5.37 -34.26
C VAL A 77 -22.07 -5.48 -32.74
N CYS A 78 -22.98 -4.82 -32.03
CA CYS A 78 -23.19 -5.04 -30.60
C CYS A 78 -24.01 -6.32 -30.44
N ASP A 79 -23.33 -7.45 -30.24
CA ASP A 79 -23.98 -8.71 -29.91
C ASP A 79 -24.28 -8.76 -28.40
N GLN A 80 -25.55 -8.96 -28.10
CA GLN A 80 -26.13 -8.87 -26.77
C GLN A 80 -26.23 -10.28 -26.18
N ALA A 81 -25.22 -10.70 -25.41
CA ALA A 81 -25.23 -11.98 -24.72
C ALA A 81 -25.19 -11.82 -23.20
N HIS A 82 -26.33 -12.12 -22.60
CA HIS A 82 -26.60 -12.57 -21.23
C HIS A 82 -25.38 -12.88 -20.33
N HIS A 83 -25.28 -12.16 -19.20
CA HIS A 83 -24.82 -12.77 -17.95
C HIS A 83 -25.67 -12.31 -16.76
N SER A 84 -26.36 -13.30 -16.19
CA SER A 84 -27.04 -13.26 -14.91
C SER A 84 -26.03 -13.08 -13.78
N VAL A 85 -26.14 -11.98 -13.03
CA VAL A 85 -25.48 -11.83 -11.74
C VAL A 85 -26.55 -11.78 -10.66
N GLN A 86 -26.54 -12.80 -9.80
CA GLN A 86 -27.38 -12.89 -8.61
C GLN A 86 -26.93 -11.83 -7.60
N HIS A 87 -27.67 -10.74 -7.51
CA HIS A 87 -27.59 -9.85 -6.35
C HIS A 87 -28.34 -10.49 -5.16
N ARG A 88 -27.59 -11.01 -4.18
CA ARG A 88 -28.14 -11.24 -2.84
C ARG A 88 -28.37 -9.89 -2.16
N ARG A 89 -29.57 -9.78 -1.63
CA ARG A 89 -30.22 -8.61 -1.04
C ARG A 89 -29.68 -8.36 0.37
N HIS A 90 -29.53 -7.09 0.75
CA HIS A 90 -29.99 -6.63 2.06
C HIS A 90 -30.84 -5.36 1.91
N ARG A 91 -32.02 -5.41 2.54
CA ARG A 91 -33.14 -4.48 2.46
C ARG A 91 -32.94 -3.26 3.38
N ILE A 92 -33.25 -2.09 2.82
CA ILE A 92 -34.24 -1.08 3.26
C ILE A 92 -34.15 -0.53 4.71
N TYR A 93 -33.85 0.77 4.82
CA TYR A 93 -34.87 1.70 5.36
C TYR A 93 -34.90 3.02 4.57
N ARG A 94 -36.03 3.24 3.92
CA ARG A 94 -36.41 4.41 3.13
C ARG A 94 -37.23 5.31 4.05
N ARG A 95 -36.86 6.58 4.22
CA ARG A 95 -37.82 7.62 4.64
C ARG A 95 -37.61 8.87 3.79
N SER A 96 -38.42 8.95 2.75
CA SER A 96 -38.77 10.16 2.04
C SER A 96 -39.63 11.06 2.91
N SER A 97 -39.34 12.36 2.96
CA SER A 97 -40.40 13.37 3.03
C SER A 97 -39.95 14.62 2.30
N LEU A 98 -40.57 14.84 1.15
CA LEU A 98 -40.64 16.09 0.43
C LEU A 98 -41.36 17.13 1.29
N ARG A 99 -40.81 18.34 1.41
CA ARG A 99 -41.64 19.53 1.62
C ARG A 99 -41.14 20.67 0.73
N SER A 100 -41.90 20.83 -0.34
CA SER A 100 -42.06 22.06 -1.11
C SER A 100 -42.77 23.10 -0.24
N THR A 101 -42.22 24.30 -0.16
CA THR A 101 -43.02 25.52 0.05
C THR A 101 -42.41 26.67 -0.75
N ARG A 102 -43.31 27.34 -1.46
CA ARG A 102 -43.12 28.40 -2.44
C ARG A 102 -43.11 29.77 -1.75
N THR A 103 -42.38 30.71 -2.38
CA THR A 103 -42.60 32.17 -2.45
C THR A 103 -42.60 33.02 -1.19
N ARG A 104 -41.74 34.05 -1.16
CA ARG A 104 -42.11 35.44 -1.53
C ARG A 104 -40.88 36.37 -1.52
N SER A 105 -40.73 37.16 -2.58
CA SER A 105 -39.94 38.38 -2.58
C SER A 105 -40.69 39.47 -1.80
N ALA A 106 -39.98 40.29 -1.04
CA ALA A 106 -40.30 41.70 -0.83
C ALA A 106 -39.08 42.44 -0.29
N SER A 107 -38.85 43.58 -0.92
CA SER A 107 -37.81 44.57 -0.70
C SER A 107 -38.01 45.42 0.57
N SER A 108 -36.96 46.16 0.89
CA SER A 108 -36.94 47.53 1.45
C SER A 108 -36.39 47.71 2.88
N SER A 109 -35.16 48.26 2.89
CA SER A 109 -34.68 49.44 3.63
C SER A 109 -35.41 49.93 4.89
N SER A 110 -34.64 50.01 5.99
CA SER A 110 -34.48 51.18 6.89
C SER A 110 -33.57 50.71 8.05
N TRP A 111 -32.33 51.17 8.21
CA TRP A 111 -31.87 52.44 8.80
C TRP A 111 -32.70 52.85 10.02
N PHE A 112 -32.18 52.58 11.23
CA PHE A 112 -32.39 53.34 12.49
C PHE A 112 -31.49 52.75 13.61
N PRO A 113 -31.19 53.50 14.70
CA PRO A 113 -29.83 53.89 15.03
C PRO A 113 -29.21 53.25 16.27
N VAL A 114 -27.90 53.41 16.36
CA VAL A 114 -27.03 53.11 17.50
C VAL A 114 -27.44 53.95 18.71
N GLY A 115 -28.03 53.34 19.74
CA GLY A 115 -28.32 54.09 20.97
C GLY A 115 -29.30 53.46 21.96
N SER A 116 -29.13 52.19 22.36
CA SER A 116 -29.71 51.65 23.61
C SER A 116 -29.31 50.18 23.84
N VAL A 117 -28.02 49.91 24.04
CA VAL A 117 -27.54 48.53 24.31
C VAL A 117 -26.98 48.36 25.73
N ILE A 118 -26.96 49.40 26.58
CA ILE A 118 -26.28 49.31 27.89
C ILE A 118 -27.25 49.10 29.08
N ARG A 119 -28.57 49.23 28.90
CA ARG A 119 -29.54 49.05 30.00
C ARG A 119 -30.30 47.71 30.03
N TRP A 120 -30.21 46.89 28.97
CA TRP A 120 -30.80 45.54 28.96
C TRP A 120 -29.80 44.43 29.37
N PHE A 121 -28.51 44.74 29.51
CA PHE A 121 -27.50 43.73 29.87
C PHE A 121 -27.40 43.44 31.39
N LEU A 122 -27.95 44.28 32.26
CA LEU A 122 -27.88 44.08 33.71
C LEU A 122 -29.14 43.44 34.33
N ALA A 123 -30.28 43.45 33.63
CA ALA A 123 -31.50 42.75 34.11
C ALA A 123 -31.57 41.29 33.63
N THR A 124 -30.90 40.96 32.52
CA THR A 124 -30.90 39.59 31.95
C THR A 124 -29.82 38.69 32.58
N LEU A 125 -28.86 39.26 33.31
CA LEU A 125 -27.80 38.52 34.01
C LEU A 125 -28.27 37.90 35.34
N CYS A 126 -29.36 38.38 35.95
CA CYS A 126 -29.84 37.91 37.25
C CYS A 126 -30.90 36.79 37.20
N VAL A 127 -31.48 36.47 36.03
CA VAL A 127 -32.48 35.38 35.91
C VAL A 127 -31.85 34.05 35.46
N LEU A 128 -30.60 34.05 35.00
CA LEU A 128 -29.86 32.83 34.61
C LEU A 128 -29.09 32.17 35.77
N ALA A 129 -29.06 32.76 36.96
CA ALA A 129 -28.34 32.24 38.13
C ALA A 129 -29.20 31.33 39.06
N LEU A 130 -30.46 31.06 38.72
CA LEU A 130 -31.39 30.27 39.55
C LEU A 130 -31.93 29.00 38.87
N LEU A 131 -31.31 28.55 37.78
CA LEU A 131 -31.61 27.23 37.21
C LEU A 131 -30.72 26.16 37.86
N PRO A 132 -31.29 25.07 38.42
CA PRO A 132 -30.49 23.96 38.94
C PRO A 132 -29.65 23.36 37.81
N PRO A 133 -28.43 22.86 38.09
CA PRO A 133 -27.60 22.24 37.08
C PRO A 133 -28.31 21.02 36.51
N ARG A 134 -28.91 21.16 35.32
CA ARG A 134 -29.24 20.02 34.49
C ARG A 134 -27.91 19.45 34.01
N ALA A 135 -27.45 18.42 34.68
CA ALA A 135 -26.43 17.52 34.14
C ALA A 135 -26.98 16.95 32.83
N MET A 136 -26.65 17.60 31.72
CA MET A 136 -26.77 17.01 30.40
C MET A 136 -25.68 15.94 30.34
N ALA A 137 -26.00 14.75 30.83
CA ALA A 137 -25.28 13.55 30.44
C ALA A 137 -25.51 13.41 28.93
N ALA A 138 -24.61 14.00 28.14
CA ALA A 138 -24.50 13.66 26.75
C ALA A 138 -24.22 12.15 26.68
N PRO A 139 -24.98 11.37 25.89
CA PRO A 139 -24.62 9.99 25.67
C PRO A 139 -23.27 10.00 24.95
N THR A 140 -22.20 9.74 25.69
CA THR A 140 -20.89 9.40 25.15
C THR A 140 -20.99 8.02 24.52
N GLY A 141 -21.72 7.92 23.41
CA GLY A 141 -21.57 6.87 22.42
C GLY A 141 -20.39 7.17 21.52
N ALA A 142 -19.26 7.59 22.11
CA ALA A 142 -18.00 7.52 21.39
C ALA A 142 -17.74 6.02 21.18
N PRO A 143 -17.58 5.54 19.93
CA PRO A 143 -17.19 4.16 19.71
C PRO A 143 -15.89 3.95 20.49
N THR A 144 -15.92 3.00 21.43
CA THR A 144 -14.71 2.54 22.12
C THR A 144 -13.64 2.27 21.06
N PRO A 145 -12.44 2.85 21.18
CA PRO A 145 -11.35 2.54 20.26
C PRO A 145 -11.22 1.02 20.25
N SER A 146 -11.31 0.42 19.06
CA SER A 146 -11.01 -1.00 18.87
C SER A 146 -9.70 -1.29 19.59
N THR A 147 -9.74 -2.14 20.62
CA THR A 147 -8.54 -2.61 21.33
C THR A 147 -7.64 -3.47 20.44
N GLN A 148 -8.15 -3.89 19.28
CA GLN A 148 -7.44 -4.65 18.27
C GLN A 148 -6.67 -3.71 17.33
N PRO A 149 -5.36 -3.94 17.10
CA PRO A 149 -4.57 -3.13 16.17
C PRO A 149 -5.12 -3.19 14.74
N LYS A 150 -4.99 -2.09 13.99
CA LYS A 150 -5.57 -1.86 12.65
C LYS A 150 -5.35 -3.01 11.65
N TRP A 151 -4.18 -3.65 11.71
CA TRP A 151 -3.74 -4.67 10.75
C TRP A 151 -3.92 -6.11 11.23
N VAL A 152 -4.57 -6.28 12.37
CA VAL A 152 -5.00 -7.58 12.87
C VAL A 152 -6.41 -7.83 12.31
N ASN A 153 -6.53 -8.75 11.35
CA ASN A 153 -7.76 -8.99 10.59
C ASN A 153 -8.36 -7.72 9.93
N PRO A 154 -7.62 -7.05 9.02
CA PRO A 154 -8.04 -5.79 8.42
C PRO A 154 -9.28 -5.91 7.51
N CYS A 155 -9.70 -7.15 7.23
CA CYS A 155 -10.76 -7.52 6.30
C CYS A 155 -12.04 -7.96 7.00
N GLY A 156 -11.99 -8.09 8.34
CA GLY A 156 -13.15 -8.47 9.14
C GLY A 156 -13.63 -9.90 8.91
N LEU A 157 -12.75 -10.82 8.50
CA LEU A 157 -13.09 -12.25 8.40
C LEU A 157 -13.32 -12.81 9.80
N ASN A 158 -14.42 -13.53 10.00
CA ASN A 158 -14.71 -14.13 11.29
C ASN A 158 -13.80 -15.35 11.51
N LYS A 159 -13.01 -15.35 12.59
CA LYS A 159 -12.06 -16.44 12.90
C LYS A 159 -12.76 -17.79 13.06
N GLN A 160 -13.98 -17.79 13.60
CA GLN A 160 -14.77 -19.01 13.79
C GLN A 160 -15.24 -19.59 12.46
N ASP A 161 -15.67 -18.73 11.54
CA ASP A 161 -16.13 -19.17 10.22
C ASP A 161 -14.95 -19.72 9.41
N VAL A 162 -13.78 -19.07 9.49
CA VAL A 162 -12.55 -19.56 8.86
C VAL A 162 -12.14 -20.91 9.45
N GLU A 163 -12.01 -21.04 10.78
CA GLU A 163 -11.61 -22.30 11.43
C GLU A 163 -12.57 -23.45 11.16
N GLN A 164 -13.88 -23.17 11.07
CA GLN A 164 -14.89 -24.17 10.75
C GLN A 164 -14.86 -24.59 9.27
N ASP A 165 -14.60 -23.66 8.36
CA ASP A 165 -14.42 -23.94 6.92
C ASP A 165 -13.13 -24.74 6.65
N LEU A 166 -12.08 -24.59 7.48
CA LEU A 166 -10.88 -25.42 7.43
C LEU A 166 -11.15 -26.89 7.79
N GLU A 167 -12.10 -27.14 8.70
CA GLU A 167 -12.48 -28.48 9.17
C GLU A 167 -13.42 -29.19 8.19
N TYR A 168 -14.18 -28.42 7.41
CA TYR A 168 -15.08 -28.91 6.38
C TYR A 168 -14.47 -28.66 4.99
N GLN A 169 -13.43 -29.42 4.63
CA GLN A 169 -12.83 -29.39 3.27
C GLN A 169 -13.82 -29.91 2.20
N GLY A 170 -14.86 -29.12 1.93
CA GLY A 170 -15.58 -29.14 0.67
C GLY A 170 -14.76 -28.38 -0.36
N GLU A 171 -14.68 -28.91 -1.57
CA GLU A 171 -13.94 -28.36 -2.72
C GLU A 171 -13.95 -26.82 -2.73
N SER A 172 -12.74 -26.22 -2.68
CA SER A 172 -12.55 -24.78 -2.85
C SER A 172 -13.30 -24.32 -4.09
N ALA A 173 -14.21 -23.35 -3.94
CA ALA A 173 -15.06 -22.89 -5.03
C ALA A 173 -14.27 -22.15 -6.14
N ALA A 174 -13.05 -21.70 -5.85
CA ALA A 174 -12.16 -21.01 -6.79
C ALA A 174 -10.96 -21.90 -7.16
N SER A 175 -10.56 -21.88 -8.43
CA SER A 175 -9.33 -22.58 -8.83
C SER A 175 -8.11 -21.87 -8.24
N VAL A 176 -7.04 -22.62 -7.96
CA VAL A 176 -5.74 -22.05 -7.50
C VAL A 176 -5.24 -20.97 -8.46
N ALA A 177 -5.47 -21.14 -9.77
CA ALA A 177 -5.11 -20.16 -10.78
C ALA A 177 -5.89 -18.85 -10.61
N ASP A 178 -7.20 -18.91 -10.32
CA ASP A 178 -8.02 -17.72 -10.08
C ASP A 178 -7.57 -16.96 -8.83
N ILE A 179 -7.26 -17.70 -7.75
CA ILE A 179 -6.75 -17.14 -6.50
C ILE A 179 -5.46 -16.35 -6.76
N ILE A 180 -4.50 -16.99 -7.42
CA ILE A 180 -3.23 -16.36 -7.77
C ILE A 180 -3.46 -15.11 -8.63
N GLN A 181 -4.29 -15.21 -9.67
CA GLN A 181 -4.53 -14.12 -10.60
C GLN A 181 -5.13 -12.88 -9.91
N ARG A 182 -6.02 -13.06 -8.92
CA ARG A 182 -6.59 -11.94 -8.15
C ARG A 182 -5.52 -11.24 -7.32
N ILE A 183 -4.69 -11.99 -6.58
CA ILE A 183 -3.60 -11.42 -5.77
C ILE A 183 -2.59 -10.69 -6.66
N VAL A 184 -2.18 -11.30 -7.78
CA VAL A 184 -1.24 -10.70 -8.74
C VAL A 184 -1.81 -9.39 -9.31
N THR A 185 -3.09 -9.37 -9.67
CA THR A 185 -3.75 -8.17 -10.22
C THR A 185 -3.77 -7.03 -9.21
N LEU A 186 -4.14 -7.30 -7.96
CA LEU A 186 -4.15 -6.28 -6.90
C LEU A 186 -2.73 -5.80 -6.57
N SER A 187 -1.76 -6.71 -6.53
CA SER A 187 -0.35 -6.38 -6.28
C SER A 187 0.24 -5.52 -7.39
N LYS A 188 -0.10 -5.79 -8.65
CA LYS A 188 0.28 -4.95 -9.79
C LYS A 188 -0.32 -3.55 -9.67
N ASN A 189 -1.59 -3.43 -9.31
CA ASN A 189 -2.23 -2.12 -9.13
C ASN A 189 -1.55 -1.29 -8.03
N ALA A 190 -1.21 -1.93 -6.91
CA ALA A 190 -0.46 -1.32 -5.82
C ALA A 190 0.94 -0.87 -6.27
N LEU A 191 1.67 -1.76 -6.96
CA LEU A 191 3.02 -1.46 -7.46
C LEU A 191 3.00 -0.31 -8.47
N ASP A 192 2.07 -0.36 -9.43
CA ASP A 192 1.88 0.69 -10.44
C ASP A 192 1.66 2.06 -9.79
N HIS A 193 0.85 2.11 -8.73
CA HIS A 193 0.59 3.36 -8.03
C HIS A 193 1.87 3.87 -7.34
N ALA A 194 2.55 3.03 -6.56
CA ALA A 194 3.80 3.39 -5.90
C ALA A 194 4.88 3.88 -6.91
N VAL A 195 5.02 3.18 -8.03
CA VAL A 195 5.95 3.51 -9.12
C VAL A 195 5.65 4.88 -9.73
N ARG A 196 4.37 5.26 -9.86
CA ARG A 196 3.99 6.53 -10.50
C ARG A 196 4.41 7.76 -9.71
N PHE A 197 4.38 7.70 -8.37
CA PHE A 197 4.69 8.88 -7.55
C PHE A 197 6.10 8.84 -6.93
N ARG A 198 6.83 7.71 -6.97
CA ARG A 198 8.14 7.58 -6.31
C ARG A 198 9.18 8.60 -6.78
N VAL A 199 9.20 8.95 -8.06
CA VAL A 199 10.18 9.88 -8.63
C VAL A 199 9.93 11.28 -8.08
N ALA A 200 8.68 11.76 -8.20
CA ALA A 200 8.27 13.04 -7.63
C ALA A 200 8.49 13.08 -6.11
N TYR A 201 8.17 12.00 -5.40
CA TYR A 201 8.43 11.91 -3.97
C TYR A 201 9.91 12.16 -3.64
N VAL A 202 10.82 11.50 -4.35
CA VAL A 202 12.26 11.64 -4.10
C VAL A 202 12.76 13.03 -4.49
N GLU A 203 12.44 13.48 -5.70
CA GLU A 203 12.93 14.74 -6.25
C GLU A 203 12.41 15.94 -5.46
N ASP A 204 11.13 15.97 -5.12
CA ASP A 204 10.52 17.08 -4.36
C ASP A 204 10.99 17.08 -2.89
N THR A 205 11.13 15.91 -2.28
CA THR A 205 11.44 15.79 -0.84
C THR A 205 12.93 15.99 -0.55
N PHE A 206 13.81 15.47 -1.40
CA PHE A 206 15.25 15.46 -1.16
C PHE A 206 16.04 16.40 -2.06
N GLN A 207 15.41 16.96 -3.11
CA GLN A 207 16.09 17.81 -4.10
C GLN A 207 17.29 17.09 -4.74
N LYS A 208 17.09 15.79 -5.04
CA LYS A 208 18.07 14.88 -5.64
C LYS A 208 17.41 14.09 -6.75
N GLU A 209 18.18 13.73 -7.76
CA GLU A 209 17.73 12.81 -8.80
C GLU A 209 17.38 11.44 -8.19
N TYR A 210 16.33 10.82 -8.74
CA TYR A 210 15.78 9.57 -8.22
C TYR A 210 16.80 8.44 -8.13
N SER A 211 17.55 8.18 -9.21
CA SER A 211 18.52 7.09 -9.28
C SER A 211 19.67 7.28 -8.28
N ASP A 212 20.18 8.50 -8.12
CA ASP A 212 21.22 8.82 -7.14
C ASP A 212 20.75 8.55 -5.71
N HIS A 213 19.55 9.01 -5.36
CA HIS A 213 18.98 8.79 -4.04
C HIS A 213 18.67 7.31 -3.80
N HIS A 214 18.12 6.62 -4.79
CA HIS A 214 17.84 5.19 -4.73
C HIS A 214 19.14 4.41 -4.48
N ASN A 215 20.19 4.67 -5.25
CA ASN A 215 21.49 4.00 -5.13
C ASN A 215 22.16 4.27 -3.78
N LEU A 216 22.05 5.49 -3.25
CA LEU A 216 22.60 5.85 -1.94
C LEU A 216 22.01 4.98 -0.81
N TRP A 217 20.71 4.72 -0.86
CA TRP A 217 20.01 4.00 0.19
C TRP A 217 19.80 2.52 -0.12
N LYS A 218 20.09 2.05 -1.34
CA LYS A 218 19.75 0.70 -1.85
C LYS A 218 20.05 -0.42 -0.86
N SER A 219 21.23 -0.41 -0.24
CA SER A 219 21.68 -1.44 0.70
C SER A 219 21.14 -1.31 2.13
N TYR A 220 20.56 -0.17 2.49
CA TYR A 220 20.06 0.07 3.84
C TYR A 220 18.68 -0.58 4.02
N LYS A 221 18.53 -1.53 4.94
CA LYS A 221 17.25 -2.21 5.25
C LYS A 221 16.92 -2.07 6.73
N TYR A 222 15.63 -2.09 7.07
CA TYR A 222 15.19 -2.15 8.46
C TYR A 222 15.00 -3.60 8.89
N ASP A 223 15.61 -4.01 10.01
CA ASP A 223 15.58 -5.40 10.51
C ASP A 223 14.15 -5.95 10.75
N TRP A 224 13.18 -5.07 10.98
CA TRP A 224 11.77 -5.46 11.20
C TRP A 224 10.96 -5.62 9.91
N LEU A 225 11.42 -5.04 8.79
CA LEU A 225 10.82 -5.26 7.48
C LEU A 225 11.14 -6.67 6.95
N PRO A 226 10.40 -7.15 5.94
CA PRO A 226 10.72 -8.43 5.29
C PRO A 226 12.11 -8.42 4.65
N ASP A 227 12.88 -9.48 4.89
CA ASP A 227 14.14 -9.72 4.20
C ASP A 227 13.87 -10.48 2.91
N ILE A 228 13.92 -9.77 1.78
CA ILE A 228 13.59 -10.28 0.47
C ILE A 228 14.89 -10.53 -0.30
N PRO A 229 15.09 -11.72 -0.90
CA PRO A 229 16.34 -12.11 -1.58
C PRO A 229 16.44 -11.51 -3.00
N LYS A 230 16.12 -10.22 -3.13
CA LYS A 230 16.31 -9.41 -4.33
C LYS A 230 16.30 -7.93 -3.98
N GLU A 231 16.81 -7.11 -4.89
CA GLU A 231 16.64 -5.67 -4.84
C GLU A 231 15.50 -5.21 -5.76
N LEU A 232 15.07 -3.96 -5.57
CA LEU A 232 14.01 -3.36 -6.38
C LEU A 232 14.42 -3.33 -7.87
N GLY A 233 13.55 -3.82 -8.74
CA GLY A 233 13.78 -3.94 -10.19
C GLY A 233 14.48 -5.22 -10.64
N ASP A 234 15.05 -6.00 -9.71
CA ASP A 234 15.72 -7.26 -10.06
C ASP A 234 14.72 -8.40 -10.24
N LYS A 235 15.14 -9.49 -10.89
CA LYS A 235 14.37 -10.73 -10.92
C LYS A 235 14.63 -11.54 -9.65
N VAL A 236 13.62 -12.26 -9.17
CA VAL A 236 13.81 -13.28 -8.14
C VAL A 236 14.62 -14.43 -8.74
N ASP A 237 15.57 -14.95 -7.98
CA ASP A 237 16.35 -16.11 -8.37
C ASP A 237 15.47 -17.36 -8.56
N ASP A 238 15.68 -18.09 -9.65
CA ASP A 238 14.85 -19.26 -9.99
C ASP A 238 15.03 -20.41 -8.98
N GLU A 239 16.21 -20.58 -8.39
CA GLU A 239 16.46 -21.61 -7.37
C GLU A 239 15.68 -21.29 -6.09
N HIS A 240 15.59 -20.00 -5.72
CA HIS A 240 14.73 -19.55 -4.63
C HIS A 240 13.25 -19.84 -4.92
N LEU A 241 12.77 -19.56 -6.13
CA LEU A 241 11.36 -19.80 -6.53
C LEU A 241 11.00 -21.30 -6.50
N GLN A 242 11.87 -22.16 -7.01
CA GLN A 242 11.66 -23.61 -7.06
C GLN A 242 11.49 -24.25 -5.67
N LYS A 243 12.11 -23.67 -4.64
CA LYS A 243 12.02 -24.16 -3.25
C LYS A 243 10.70 -23.79 -2.57
N GLN A 244 9.94 -22.85 -3.13
CA GLN A 244 8.71 -22.35 -2.50
C GLN A 244 7.54 -23.32 -2.70
N LYS A 245 6.65 -23.36 -1.70
CA LYS A 245 5.33 -24.00 -1.78
C LYS A 245 4.26 -22.94 -1.63
N LEU A 246 3.17 -23.05 -2.39
CA LEU A 246 2.12 -22.03 -2.42
C LEU A 246 1.56 -21.73 -1.02
N GLU A 247 1.27 -22.76 -0.22
CA GLU A 247 0.74 -22.60 1.15
C GLU A 247 1.70 -21.81 2.06
N VAL A 248 3.00 -22.09 1.97
CA VAL A 248 4.04 -21.38 2.74
C VAL A 248 4.17 -19.94 2.24
N ALA A 249 4.20 -19.77 0.91
CA ALA A 249 4.24 -18.47 0.28
C ALA A 249 3.05 -17.60 0.69
N LEU A 250 1.82 -18.11 0.71
CA LEU A 250 0.64 -17.34 1.12
C LEU A 250 0.76 -16.81 2.56
N LYS A 251 1.23 -17.65 3.50
CA LYS A 251 1.47 -17.22 4.90
C LYS A 251 2.54 -16.15 4.98
N ASP A 252 3.66 -16.35 4.30
CA ASP A 252 4.80 -15.41 4.33
C ASP A 252 4.44 -14.09 3.67
N ILE A 253 3.72 -14.13 2.55
CA ILE A 253 3.20 -12.93 1.86
C ILE A 253 2.28 -12.15 2.81
N TYR A 254 1.36 -12.81 3.51
CA TYR A 254 0.48 -12.13 4.47
C TYR A 254 1.28 -11.44 5.57
N LEU A 255 2.26 -12.13 6.16
CA LEU A 255 3.17 -11.58 7.17
C LEU A 255 3.95 -10.37 6.62
N TYR A 256 4.48 -10.46 5.40
CA TYR A 256 5.24 -9.38 4.77
C TYR A 256 4.39 -8.14 4.56
N LEU A 257 3.20 -8.32 4.02
CA LEU A 257 2.24 -7.24 3.79
C LEU A 257 1.80 -6.60 5.11
N GLN A 258 1.61 -7.38 6.19
CA GLN A 258 1.31 -6.82 7.51
C GLN A 258 2.46 -5.96 8.05
N LYS A 259 3.71 -6.40 7.87
CA LYS A 259 4.90 -5.59 8.23
C LYS A 259 4.95 -4.28 7.45
N TYR A 260 4.73 -4.32 6.14
CA TYR A 260 4.64 -3.11 5.33
C TYR A 260 3.49 -2.21 5.76
N ALA A 261 2.36 -2.78 6.17
CA ALA A 261 1.19 -2.02 6.61
C ALA A 261 1.47 -1.20 7.87
N VAL A 262 2.19 -1.77 8.83
CA VAL A 262 2.66 -1.04 10.02
C VAL A 262 3.58 0.13 9.63
N GLY A 263 4.46 -0.08 8.65
CA GLY A 263 5.33 0.97 8.14
C GLY A 263 4.56 2.09 7.44
N LEU A 264 3.75 1.74 6.44
CA LEU A 264 2.98 2.69 5.64
C LEU A 264 1.93 3.44 6.48
N GLU A 265 1.34 2.80 7.49
CA GLU A 265 0.48 3.49 8.46
C GLU A 265 1.22 4.65 9.13
N GLN A 266 2.47 4.42 9.59
CA GLN A 266 3.27 5.50 10.18
C GLN A 266 3.59 6.60 9.16
N VAL A 267 3.88 6.24 7.90
CA VAL A 267 4.10 7.23 6.82
C VAL A 267 2.85 8.09 6.62
N VAL A 268 1.66 7.47 6.53
CA VAL A 268 0.39 8.18 6.36
C VAL A 268 0.10 9.11 7.54
N LEU A 269 0.31 8.64 8.77
CA LEU A 269 0.15 9.44 9.98
C LEU A 269 1.07 10.67 9.95
N ASP A 270 2.34 10.48 9.59
CA ASP A 270 3.32 11.55 9.52
C ASP A 270 3.00 12.55 8.41
N GLN A 271 2.61 12.09 7.23
CA GLN A 271 2.19 12.97 6.13
C GLN A 271 0.96 13.81 6.52
N LYS A 272 -0.01 13.22 7.22
CA LYS A 272 -1.21 13.93 7.70
C LYS A 272 -0.86 14.94 8.79
N ALA A 273 -0.07 14.55 9.78
CA ALA A 273 0.28 15.39 10.93
C ALA A 273 1.15 16.61 10.53
N ASN A 274 2.03 16.43 9.54
CA ASN A 274 2.96 17.49 9.11
C ASN A 274 2.50 18.24 7.85
N GLY A 275 1.29 17.95 7.35
CA GLY A 275 0.77 18.58 6.13
C GLY A 275 1.57 18.26 4.87
N GLY A 276 2.17 17.06 4.79
CA GLY A 276 3.03 16.64 3.70
C GLY A 276 2.33 16.60 2.34
N SER A 277 3.11 16.88 1.29
CA SER A 277 2.61 17.00 -0.09
C SER A 277 2.08 15.70 -0.66
N PHE A 278 2.57 14.55 -0.18
CA PHE A 278 2.27 13.22 -0.71
C PHE A 278 1.22 12.46 0.11
N LYS A 279 0.49 13.14 0.99
CA LYS A 279 -0.48 12.50 1.89
C LYS A 279 -1.59 11.74 1.17
N LYS A 280 -1.98 12.16 -0.05
CA LYS A 280 -3.05 11.49 -0.80
C LYS A 280 -2.54 10.20 -1.42
N GLU A 281 -1.32 10.24 -1.94
CA GLU A 281 -0.60 9.15 -2.55
C GLU A 281 -0.37 8.06 -1.51
N PHE A 282 0.18 8.40 -0.34
CA PHE A 282 0.38 7.41 0.73
C PHE A 282 -0.93 6.88 1.33
N ASP A 283 -1.98 7.70 1.47
CA ASP A 283 -3.30 7.25 1.94
C ASP A 283 -3.97 6.26 0.96
N PHE A 284 -3.80 6.52 -0.34
CA PHE A 284 -4.26 5.62 -1.38
C PHE A 284 -3.42 4.33 -1.43
N GLU A 285 -2.10 4.44 -1.26
CA GLU A 285 -1.20 3.28 -1.19
C GLU A 285 -1.54 2.36 0.00
N GLU A 286 -1.80 2.93 1.18
CA GLU A 286 -2.25 2.17 2.35
C GLU A 286 -3.58 1.42 2.07
N SER A 287 -4.46 2.03 1.27
CA SER A 287 -5.72 1.41 0.86
C SER A 287 -5.51 0.27 -0.15
N LEU A 288 -4.59 0.44 -1.11
CA LEU A 288 -4.23 -0.60 -2.08
C LEU A 288 -3.58 -1.80 -1.38
N LEU A 289 -2.65 -1.54 -0.46
CA LEU A 289 -2.05 -2.58 0.38
C LEU A 289 -3.11 -3.38 1.13
N ARG A 290 -4.12 -2.71 1.71
CA ARG A 290 -5.22 -3.39 2.39
C ARG A 290 -5.96 -4.35 1.47
N ASN A 291 -6.20 -3.95 0.22
CA ASN A 291 -6.87 -4.82 -0.75
C ASN A 291 -6.04 -6.08 -1.02
N VAL A 292 -4.71 -5.94 -1.19
CA VAL A 292 -3.81 -7.08 -1.38
C VAL A 292 -3.83 -8.00 -0.16
N LEU A 293 -3.72 -7.43 1.05
CA LEU A 293 -3.81 -8.17 2.32
C LEU A 293 -5.09 -8.99 2.42
N CYS A 294 -6.22 -8.39 2.05
CA CYS A 294 -7.51 -9.07 2.12
C CYS A 294 -7.64 -10.21 1.14
N GLU A 295 -7.16 -10.02 -0.08
CA GLU A 295 -7.19 -11.09 -1.06
C GLU A 295 -6.30 -12.27 -0.64
N VAL A 296 -5.13 -11.99 -0.07
CA VAL A 296 -4.25 -13.03 0.47
C VAL A 296 -4.92 -13.74 1.66
N GLN A 297 -5.61 -13.02 2.54
CA GLN A 297 -6.30 -13.62 3.69
C GLN A 297 -7.45 -14.54 3.25
N VAL A 298 -8.21 -14.13 2.22
CA VAL A 298 -9.25 -14.96 1.58
C VAL A 298 -8.63 -16.19 0.94
N ALA A 299 -7.55 -16.02 0.17
CA ALA A 299 -6.82 -17.12 -0.45
C ALA A 299 -6.33 -18.15 0.58
N MET A 300 -5.84 -17.68 1.72
CA MET A 300 -5.41 -18.55 2.81
C MET A 300 -6.57 -19.36 3.39
N ALA A 301 -7.73 -18.73 3.63
CA ALA A 301 -8.93 -19.43 4.08
C ALA A 301 -9.39 -20.48 3.04
N GLU A 302 -9.44 -20.11 1.76
CA GLU A 302 -9.82 -21.00 0.64
C GLU A 302 -8.86 -22.19 0.45
N GLN A 303 -7.61 -22.08 0.91
CA GLN A 303 -6.57 -23.10 0.75
C GLN A 303 -6.28 -23.91 2.01
N GLY A 304 -7.02 -23.73 3.11
CA GLY A 304 -6.72 -24.49 4.32
C GLY A 304 -5.58 -23.90 5.17
N VAL A 305 -5.14 -22.68 4.91
CA VAL A 305 -3.84 -22.15 5.34
C VAL A 305 -3.99 -21.23 6.56
N LEU A 306 -3.51 -21.69 7.72
CA LEU A 306 -3.46 -20.86 8.93
C LEU A 306 -2.38 -19.77 8.84
N GLN A 307 -2.72 -18.53 9.22
CA GLN A 307 -1.78 -17.41 9.26
C GLN A 307 -0.67 -17.56 10.31
N HIS A 308 0.43 -16.85 10.09
CA HIS A 308 1.41 -16.56 11.13
C HIS A 308 0.76 -15.77 12.29
N PRO A 309 1.43 -15.70 13.46
CA PRO A 309 1.00 -14.81 14.54
C PRO A 309 0.80 -13.38 14.04
N ASP A 310 -0.27 -12.74 14.50
CA ASP A 310 -0.63 -11.39 14.10
C ASP A 310 0.52 -10.41 14.37
N VAL A 311 0.87 -9.62 13.35
CA VAL A 311 1.85 -8.54 13.49
C VAL A 311 1.24 -7.41 14.30
N THR A 312 1.87 -7.11 15.42
CA THR A 312 1.51 -5.97 16.27
C THR A 312 2.32 -4.73 15.87
N PRO A 313 1.83 -3.51 16.16
CA PRO A 313 2.55 -2.30 15.79
C PRO A 313 3.98 -2.27 16.36
N ASP A 314 4.24 -2.79 17.55
CA ASP A 314 5.55 -2.70 18.23
C ASP A 314 6.75 -3.32 17.48
N ILE A 315 6.54 -4.05 16.36
CA ILE A 315 7.63 -4.43 15.45
C ILE A 315 8.48 -3.24 14.98
N MET A 316 7.87 -2.05 14.84
CA MET A 316 8.58 -0.81 14.56
C MET A 316 8.90 -0.12 15.88
N ALA A 317 10.18 0.04 16.19
CA ALA A 317 10.60 0.65 17.45
C ALA A 317 10.01 2.07 17.64
N LYS A 318 9.76 2.46 18.90
CA LYS A 318 9.17 3.77 19.23
C LYS A 318 9.99 4.96 18.70
N SER A 319 11.31 4.81 18.57
CA SER A 319 12.17 5.83 17.97
C SER A 319 11.78 6.13 16.52
N PHE A 320 11.34 5.13 15.76
CA PHE A 320 10.83 5.31 14.40
C PHE A 320 9.45 5.98 14.36
N ARG A 321 8.75 6.06 15.49
CA ARG A 321 7.41 6.67 15.61
C ARG A 321 7.42 8.02 16.32
N ASP A 322 8.62 8.52 16.67
CA ASP A 322 8.74 9.74 17.44
C ASP A 322 8.23 10.93 16.60
N PRO A 323 7.17 11.64 17.05
CA PRO A 323 6.70 12.82 16.36
C PRO A 323 7.75 13.94 16.29
N ASN A 324 8.76 13.90 17.15
CA ASN A 324 9.88 14.84 17.19
C ASN A 324 11.08 14.39 16.36
N MET A 325 11.00 13.25 15.67
CA MET A 325 12.05 12.82 14.74
C MET A 325 12.34 13.94 13.74
N ASN A 326 13.62 14.20 13.49
CA ASN A 326 14.06 15.16 12.48
C ASN A 326 13.42 14.86 11.11
N THR A 327 12.90 15.89 10.44
CA THR A 327 12.19 15.76 9.16
C THR A 327 13.01 15.04 8.09
N GLY A 328 14.32 15.29 8.01
CA GLY A 328 15.20 14.61 7.04
C GLY A 328 15.27 13.11 7.28
N TRP A 329 15.46 12.70 8.55
CA TRP A 329 15.47 11.27 8.93
C TRP A 329 14.11 10.60 8.76
N ARG A 330 13.03 11.32 9.03
CA ARG A 330 11.66 10.85 8.78
C ARG A 330 11.42 10.59 7.30
N ASN A 331 11.80 11.53 6.44
CA ASN A 331 11.65 11.38 4.99
C ASN A 331 12.48 10.19 4.47
N VAL A 332 13.71 10.01 4.97
CA VAL A 332 14.54 8.83 4.61
C VAL A 332 13.86 7.53 5.04
N ARG A 333 13.29 7.49 6.26
CA ARG A 333 12.51 6.33 6.74
C ARG A 333 11.34 6.02 5.82
N ASP A 334 10.56 7.03 5.47
CA ASP A 334 9.39 6.90 4.59
C ASP A 334 9.78 6.39 3.20
N TRP A 335 10.90 6.89 2.66
CA TRP A 335 11.48 6.39 1.42
C TRP A 335 11.85 4.90 1.51
N ILE A 336 12.57 4.50 2.56
CA ILE A 336 13.01 3.10 2.75
C ILE A 336 11.79 2.17 2.84
N ILE A 337 10.76 2.57 3.61
CA ILE A 337 9.50 1.82 3.73
C ILE A 337 8.82 1.68 2.37
N LEU A 338 8.68 2.77 1.61
CA LEU A 338 8.06 2.75 0.28
C LEU A 338 8.85 1.88 -0.71
N ARG A 339 10.19 2.00 -0.69
CA ARG A 339 11.08 1.22 -1.56
C ARG A 339 10.98 -0.28 -1.26
N ASP A 340 11.05 -0.67 0.00
CA ASP A 340 11.00 -2.08 0.39
C ASP A 340 9.61 -2.67 0.16
N TYR A 341 8.57 -1.85 0.32
CA TYR A 341 7.22 -2.23 -0.07
C TYR A 341 7.10 -2.48 -1.58
N MET A 342 7.63 -1.60 -2.44
CA MET A 342 7.68 -1.85 -3.89
C MET A 342 8.47 -3.13 -4.20
N ASN A 343 9.61 -3.34 -3.54
CA ASN A 343 10.43 -4.54 -3.71
C ASN A 343 9.64 -5.81 -3.33
N GLY A 344 8.85 -5.71 -2.25
CA GLY A 344 7.95 -6.75 -1.78
C GLY A 344 6.83 -7.07 -2.76
N LEU A 345 6.17 -6.07 -3.33
CA LEU A 345 5.15 -6.29 -4.35
C LEU A 345 5.72 -6.95 -5.60
N GLU A 346 6.90 -6.52 -6.08
CA GLU A 346 7.58 -7.18 -7.20
C GLU A 346 7.90 -8.64 -6.89
N TYR A 347 8.38 -8.93 -5.68
CA TYR A 347 8.64 -10.31 -5.23
C TYR A 347 7.36 -11.15 -5.22
N ILE A 348 6.28 -10.63 -4.64
CA ILE A 348 4.96 -11.30 -4.59
C ILE A 348 4.47 -11.62 -5.99
N ILE A 349 4.53 -10.66 -6.91
CA ILE A 349 4.10 -10.85 -8.30
C ILE A 349 4.91 -11.96 -8.97
N GLN A 350 6.24 -11.88 -8.91
CA GLN A 350 7.13 -12.86 -9.54
C GLN A 350 6.95 -14.28 -8.96
N LEU A 351 6.80 -14.38 -7.63
CA LEU A 351 6.58 -15.64 -6.94
C LEU A 351 5.25 -16.29 -7.32
N LEU A 352 4.16 -15.51 -7.34
CA LEU A 352 2.85 -16.05 -7.66
C LEU A 352 2.70 -16.36 -9.16
N GLU A 353 3.25 -15.53 -10.04
CA GLU A 353 3.31 -15.82 -11.47
C GLU A 353 4.11 -17.10 -11.77
N TYR A 354 5.13 -17.42 -10.97
CA TYR A 354 5.84 -18.70 -11.06
C TYR A 354 4.92 -19.89 -10.80
N PHE A 355 4.06 -19.82 -9.77
CA PHE A 355 3.08 -20.88 -9.49
C PHE A 355 1.99 -21.01 -10.55
N SER A 356 1.72 -19.97 -11.35
CA SER A 356 0.77 -20.04 -12.47
C SER A 356 1.33 -20.70 -13.73
N ARG A 357 2.64 -20.97 -13.80
CA ARG A 357 3.25 -21.63 -14.96
C ARG A 357 2.98 -23.14 -14.90
N PRO A 358 2.74 -23.80 -16.05
CA PRO A 358 2.78 -25.25 -16.10
C PRO A 358 4.18 -25.72 -15.71
N GLN A 359 4.27 -26.60 -14.70
CA GLN A 359 5.53 -27.21 -14.24
C GLN A 359 5.86 -28.47 -15.04
#